data_AF-A0A1H3GQK2-F1
#
_entry.id   AF-A0A1H3GQK2-F1
#
_cell.length_a   1.000
_cell.length_b   1.000
_cell.length_c   1.000
_cell.angle_alpha   90.00
_cell.angle_beta   90.00
_cell.angle_gamma   90.00
#
_symmetry.space_group_name_H-M   'P 1'
#
loop_
_entity.id
_entity.type
_entity.pdbx_description
1 polymer ?
#
loop_
_entity_poly.entity_id
_entity_poly.type
_entity_poly.pdbx_seq_one_letter_code
_entity_poly.pdbx_strand_id
1 'polypeptide(L)'
;MTVRGAVGSSPSRLPGAPGGGSSPRRPSFTSRREILDLLRRFAVHLETARVLDERAGRCRSPHLAAILRERAGTHRRMAERVRAELIRQGALDVRPRPPDTGTGRRGR
;
A
#
# COMPACT_ATOMS: atom_id res chain seq x y z
N MET A 1 48.42 -42.24 -46.06
CA MET A 1 49.31 -41.53 -45.11
C MET A 1 48.47 -40.55 -44.30
N THR A 2 48.20 -40.90 -43.03
CA THR A 2 47.91 -40.10 -41.80
C THR A 2 47.44 -38.63 -41.92
N VAL A 3 46.24 -38.21 -41.44
CA VAL A 3 45.70 -38.01 -40.06
C VAL A 3 45.73 -36.52 -39.61
N ARG A 4 44.68 -36.13 -38.85
CA ARG A 4 44.52 -34.97 -37.90
C ARG A 4 44.08 -33.62 -38.51
N GLY A 5 43.11 -32.89 -37.95
CA GLY A 5 42.31 -33.03 -36.74
C GLY A 5 41.43 -31.77 -36.51
N ALA A 6 40.45 -31.91 -35.62
CA ALA A 6 39.44 -30.94 -35.14
C ALA A 6 40.01 -29.55 -34.79
N VAL A 7 39.26 -28.44 -34.76
CA VAL A 7 38.17 -27.99 -33.85
C VAL A 7 37.69 -26.65 -34.46
N GLY A 8 36.46 -26.15 -34.38
CA GLY A 8 35.38 -26.19 -33.42
C GLY A 8 34.67 -24.82 -33.51
N SER A 9 33.38 -24.74 -33.15
CA SER A 9 32.64 -23.55 -32.65
C SER A 9 31.22 -23.48 -33.22
N SER A 10 30.29 -24.04 -32.46
CA SER A 10 28.87 -23.70 -32.53
C SER A 10 28.63 -22.39 -31.75
N PRO A 11 27.98 -21.37 -32.33
CA PRO A 11 27.49 -20.25 -31.54
C PRO A 11 26.11 -20.60 -30.96
N SER A 12 26.08 -20.87 -29.65
CA SER A 12 24.86 -20.87 -28.84
C SER A 12 24.24 -19.47 -28.84
N ARG A 13 23.12 -19.29 -29.55
CA ARG A 13 22.21 -18.16 -29.33
C ARG A 13 21.23 -18.55 -28.23
N LEU A 14 21.49 -18.09 -27.01
CA LEU A 14 20.43 -17.97 -26.02
C LEU A 14 19.89 -16.52 -26.10
N PRO A 15 18.60 -16.33 -26.42
CA PRO A 15 18.00 -15.01 -26.36
C PRO A 15 17.91 -14.57 -24.90
N GLY A 16 18.63 -13.49 -24.58
CA GLY A 16 18.59 -12.84 -23.28
C GLY A 16 17.17 -12.41 -22.93
N ALA A 17 16.69 -12.93 -21.81
CA ALA A 17 15.44 -12.52 -21.20
C ALA A 17 15.46 -11.01 -20.90
N PRO A 18 14.49 -10.21 -21.36
CA PRO A 18 14.30 -8.88 -20.82
C PRO A 18 13.74 -9.04 -19.40
N GLY A 19 14.65 -9.04 -18.42
CA GLY A 19 14.34 -8.79 -17.02
C GLY A 19 13.86 -7.35 -16.84
N GLY A 20 12.72 -7.02 -17.44
CA GLY A 20 11.97 -5.80 -17.20
C GLY A 20 11.33 -5.92 -15.83
N GLY A 21 12.13 -5.75 -14.78
CA GLY A 21 11.62 -5.51 -13.44
C GLY A 21 10.68 -4.32 -13.51
N SER A 22 9.38 -4.59 -13.51
CA SER A 22 8.33 -3.59 -13.45
C SER A 22 8.48 -2.88 -12.12
N SER A 23 9.31 -1.84 -12.10
CA SER A 23 9.40 -0.94 -10.95
C SER A 23 7.98 -0.44 -10.69
N PRO A 24 7.48 -0.51 -9.43
CA PRO A 24 6.15 -0.05 -9.14
C PRO A 24 6.03 1.39 -9.62
N ARG A 25 5.18 1.59 -10.64
CA ARG A 25 4.95 2.89 -11.26
C ARG A 25 4.60 3.84 -10.12
N ARG A 26 5.44 4.84 -9.88
CA ARG A 26 5.12 5.87 -8.88
C ARG A 26 3.75 6.45 -9.24
N PRO A 27 2.82 6.54 -8.28
CA PRO A 27 1.50 7.11 -8.54
C PRO A 27 1.66 8.53 -9.08
N SER A 28 0.80 8.89 -10.03
CA SER A 28 0.75 10.26 -10.53
C SER A 28 0.45 11.25 -9.38
N PHE A 29 0.77 12.53 -9.56
CA PHE A 29 0.46 13.56 -8.55
C PHE A 29 -1.04 13.59 -8.21
N THR A 30 -1.90 13.47 -9.23
CA THR A 30 -3.36 13.37 -9.08
C THR A 30 -3.74 12.15 -8.22
N SER A 31 -3.20 10.98 -8.55
CA SER A 31 -3.43 9.75 -7.76
C SER A 31 -2.94 9.89 -6.32
N ARG A 32 -1.82 10.57 -6.09
CA ARG A 32 -1.31 10.83 -4.73
C ARG A 32 -2.24 11.74 -3.94
N ARG A 33 -2.77 12.80 -4.56
CA ARG A 33 -3.73 13.71 -3.92
C ARG A 33 -5.03 12.97 -3.56
N GLU A 34 -5.54 12.16 -4.48
CA GLU A 34 -6.74 11.34 -4.25
C GLU A 34 -6.55 10.38 -3.07
N ILE A 35 -5.39 9.71 -2.98
CA ILE A 35 -5.03 8.85 -1.85
C ILE A 35 -5.01 9.64 -0.53
N LEU A 36 -4.41 10.83 -0.50
CA LEU A 36 -4.38 11.67 0.69
C LEU A 36 -5.78 12.13 1.10
N ASP A 37 -6.64 12.47 0.14
CA ASP A 37 -8.03 12.84 0.39
C ASP A 37 -8.85 11.66 0.91
N LEU A 38 -8.56 10.43 0.46
CA LEU A 38 -9.15 9.21 1.01
C LEU A 38 -8.67 8.93 2.44
N LEU A 39 -7.36 9.06 2.72
CA LEU A 39 -6.81 8.90 4.07
C LEU A 39 -7.42 9.93 5.04
N ARG A 40 -7.56 11.18 4.61
CA ARG A 40 -8.21 12.22 5.41
C ARG A 40 -9.66 11.87 5.71
N ARG A 41 -10.44 11.46 4.70
CA ARG A 41 -11.84 11.03 4.89
C ARG A 41 -11.96 9.83 5.83
N PHE A 42 -11.06 8.85 5.69
CA PHE A 42 -11.00 7.69 6.57
C PHE A 42 -10.79 8.11 8.03
N ALA A 43 -9.79 8.94 8.30
CA ALA A 43 -9.49 9.43 9.64
C ALA A 43 -10.66 10.22 10.24
N VAL A 44 -11.31 11.09 9.46
CA VAL A 44 -12.47 11.87 9.92
C VAL A 44 -13.63 10.96 10.31
N HIS A 45 -13.93 9.92 9.53
CA HIS A 45 -15.01 8.99 9.88
C HIS A 45 -14.70 8.21 11.15
N LEU A 46 -13.47 7.71 11.34
CA LEU A 46 -13.09 7.01 12.56
C LEU A 46 -13.15 7.92 13.80
N GLU A 47 -12.61 9.13 13.69
CA GLU A 47 -12.62 10.09 14.80
C GLU A 47 -14.06 10.49 15.17
N THR A 48 -14.90 10.73 14.17
CA THR A 48 -16.31 11.06 14.42
C THR A 48 -17.04 9.90 15.11
N ALA A 49 -16.80 8.66 14.67
CA ALA A 49 -17.39 7.49 15.33
C ALA A 49 -16.97 7.40 16.80
N ARG A 50 -15.67 7.56 17.07
CA ARG A 50 -15.11 7.54 18.43
C ARG A 50 -15.75 8.60 19.32
N VAL A 51 -15.80 9.86 18.87
CA VAL A 51 -16.40 10.95 19.63
C VAL A 51 -17.88 10.69 19.93
N LEU A 52 -18.63 10.13 18.97
CA LEU A 52 -20.04 9.77 19.16
C LEU A 52 -20.22 8.66 20.20
N ASP A 53 -19.39 7.62 20.18
CA ASP A 53 -19.44 6.55 21.19
C ASP A 53 -19.05 7.05 22.58
N GLU A 54 -18.00 7.87 22.69
CA GLU A 54 -17.58 8.49 23.96
C GLU A 54 -18.67 9.40 24.55
N ARG A 55 -19.41 10.10 23.69
CA ARG A 55 -20.59 10.89 24.12
C ARG A 55 -21.73 9.97 24.56
N ALA A 56 -22.02 8.92 23.79
CA ALA A 56 -23.04 7.95 24.15
C ALA A 56 -22.77 7.29 25.51
N GLY A 57 -21.50 7.00 25.83
CA GLY A 57 -21.10 6.45 27.14
C GLY A 57 -21.32 7.40 28.32
N ARG A 58 -21.38 8.72 28.07
CA ARG A 58 -21.62 9.75 29.10
C ARG A 58 -23.08 10.22 29.16
N CYS A 59 -23.92 9.82 28.20
CA CYS A 59 -25.31 10.23 28.16
C CYS A 59 -26.14 9.55 29.25
N ARG A 60 -26.91 10.34 30.01
CA ARG A 60 -27.88 9.83 31.00
C ARG A 60 -29.14 9.25 30.36
N SER A 61 -29.52 9.75 29.17
CA SER A 61 -30.68 9.27 28.44
C SER A 61 -30.31 8.04 27.59
N PRO A 62 -30.95 6.87 27.81
CA PRO A 62 -30.66 5.65 27.05
C PRO A 62 -31.04 5.78 25.57
N HIS A 63 -32.14 6.49 25.26
CA HIS A 63 -32.59 6.70 23.89
C HIS A 63 -31.57 7.51 23.05
N LEU A 64 -31.16 8.67 23.56
CA LEU A 64 -30.09 9.47 22.94
C LEU A 64 -28.77 8.68 22.79
N ALA A 65 -28.39 7.90 23.81
CA ALA A 65 -27.19 7.06 23.73
C ALA A 65 -27.28 6.03 22.57
N ALA A 66 -28.45 5.42 22.37
CA ALA A 66 -28.68 4.50 21.25
C ALA A 66 -28.52 5.19 19.89
N ILE A 67 -29.12 6.38 19.70
CA ILE A 67 -28.98 7.16 18.46
C ILE A 67 -27.51 7.52 18.18
N LEU A 68 -26.77 7.94 19.20
CA LEU A 68 -25.35 8.27 19.05
C LEU A 68 -24.51 7.05 18.64
N ARG A 69 -24.76 5.89 19.25
CA ARG A 69 -24.09 4.62 18.87
C ARG A 69 -24.44 4.18 17.46
N GLU A 70 -25.69 4.34 17.05
CA GLU A 70 -26.12 4.04 15.68
C GLU A 70 -25.37 4.90 14.67
N ARG A 71 -25.29 6.21 14.93
CA ARG A 71 -24.53 7.15 14.10
C ARG A 71 -23.04 6.80 14.08
N ALA A 72 -22.45 6.46 15.23
CA ALA A 72 -21.07 5.97 15.29
C ALA A 72 -20.88 4.73 14.41
N GLY A 73 -21.82 3.78 14.45
CA GLY A 73 -21.85 2.61 13.56
C GLY A 73 -21.90 2.98 12.07
N THR A 74 -22.68 3.99 11.70
CA THR A 74 -22.70 4.51 10.32
C THR A 74 -21.35 5.09 9.91
N HIS A 75 -20.70 5.86 10.77
CA HIS A 75 -19.36 6.40 10.49
C HIS A 75 -18.30 5.28 10.35
N ARG A 76 -18.36 4.22 11.19
CA ARG A 76 -17.48 3.05 11.03
C ARG A 76 -17.68 2.34 9.70
N ARG A 77 -18.94 2.11 9.27
CA ARG A 77 -19.23 1.51 7.97
C ARG A 77 -18.69 2.36 6.81
N MET A 78 -18.79 3.68 6.91
CA MET A 78 -18.21 4.59 5.93
C MET A 78 -16.68 4.53 5.92
N ALA A 79 -16.05 4.48 7.10
CA ALA A 79 -14.60 4.30 7.21
C ALA A 79 -14.16 2.99 6.54
N GLU A 80 -14.86 1.87 6.76
CA GLU A 80 -14.54 0.59 6.10
C GLU A 80 -14.66 0.66 4.58
N ARG A 81 -15.65 1.36 4.04
CA ARG A 81 -15.78 1.58 2.59
C ARG A 81 -14.58 2.37 2.03
N VAL A 82 -14.16 3.42 2.74
CA VAL A 82 -12.98 4.21 2.35
C VAL A 82 -11.70 3.39 2.48
N ARG A 83 -11.58 2.55 3.52
CA ARG A 83 -10.46 1.63 3.69
C ARG A 83 -10.36 0.63 2.55
N ALA A 84 -11.48 0.06 2.11
CA ALA A 84 -11.52 -0.84 0.97
C ALA A 84 -11.08 -0.14 -0.34
N GLU A 85 -11.44 1.14 -0.53
CA GLU A 85 -10.92 1.94 -1.65
C GLU A 85 -9.40 2.16 -1.55
N LEU A 86 -8.89 2.53 -0.37
CA LEU A 86 -7.45 2.69 -0.15
C LEU A 86 -6.66 1.41 -0.43
N ILE A 87 -7.19 0.24 -0.07
CA ILE A 87 -6.59 -1.07 -0.38
C ILE A 87 -6.58 -1.30 -1.89
N ARG A 88 -7.70 -1.04 -2.59
CA ARG A 88 -7.78 -1.17 -4.05
C ARG A 88 -6.79 -0.28 -4.77
N GLN A 89 -6.48 0.89 -4.22
CA GLN A 89 -5.47 1.82 -4.76
C GLN A 89 -4.03 1.46 -4.34
N GLY A 90 -3.82 0.37 -3.59
CA GLY A 90 -2.49 -0.05 -3.12
C GLY A 90 -1.88 0.86 -2.05
N ALA A 91 -2.66 1.79 -1.47
CA ALA A 91 -2.15 2.79 -0.55
C ALA A 91 -1.82 2.24 0.85
N LEU A 92 -2.41 1.11 1.24
CA LEU A 92 -2.12 0.43 2.50
C LEU A 92 -1.13 -0.74 2.33
N ASP A 93 -0.67 -1.00 1.11
CA ASP A 93 0.36 -2.00 0.81
C ASP A 93 1.75 -1.36 0.89
N VAL A 94 2.07 -0.76 2.04
CA VAL A 94 3.40 -0.19 2.28
C VAL A 94 4.32 -1.35 2.65
N ARG A 95 4.98 -1.92 1.64
CA ARG A 95 6.14 -2.80 1.89
C ARG A 95 7.22 -1.96 2.58
N PRO A 96 7.72 -2.38 3.76
CA PRO A 96 8.83 -1.66 4.42
C PRO A 96 9.99 -1.56 3.45
N ARG A 97 10.45 -0.34 3.17
CA ARG A 97 11.70 -0.13 2.43
C ARG A 97 12.81 -0.72 3.29
N PRO A 98 13.57 -1.72 2.80
CA PRO A 98 14.70 -2.24 3.56
C PRO A 98 15.69 -1.08 3.80
N PRO A 99 16.33 -1.01 4.98
CA PRO A 99 17.33 0.01 5.25
C PRO A 99 18.39 -0.07 4.17
N ASP A 100 18.72 1.07 3.57
CA ASP A 100 19.88 1.20 2.69
C ASP A 100 21.11 0.93 3.57
N THR A 101 21.51 -0.34 3.69
CA THR A 101 22.79 -0.75 4.27
C THR A 101 23.85 -0.30 3.29
N GLY A 102 24.18 0.99 3.37
CA GLY A 102 25.30 1.60 2.68
C GLY A 102 26.55 0.83 3.06
N THR A 103 26.94 -0.12 2.22
CA THR A 103 28.29 -0.66 2.15
C THR A 103 29.20 0.45 1.64
N GLY A 104 29.46 1.41 2.53
CA GLY A 104 30.49 2.42 2.40
C GLY A 104 31.85 1.78 2.57
N ARG A 105 32.24 0.98 1.57
CA ARG A 105 33.62 0.63 1.27
C ARG A 105 34.39 1.93 1.07
N ARG A 106 35.07 2.41 2.11
CA ARG A 106 36.19 3.34 1.96
C ARG A 106 37.40 2.67 2.59
N GLY A 107 38.15 1.99 1.73
CA GLY A 107 39.56 1.77 2.00
C GLY A 107 40.30 3.10 1.85
N ARG A 108 41.12 3.40 2.84
CA ARG A 108 42.50 3.84 2.66
C ARG A 108 43.23 3.66 3.98
#